data_AF-E4NK21-F1
#
_entry.id   AF-E4NK21-F1
#
_cell.length_a   1.000
_cell.length_b   1.000
_cell.length_c   1.000
_cell.angle_alpha   90.00
_cell.angle_beta   90.00
_cell.angle_gamma   90.00
#
_symmetry.space_group_name_H-M   'P 1'
#
loop_
_entity.id
_entity.type
_entity.pdbx_description
1 polymer ?
#
loop_
_entity_poly.entity_id
_entity_poly.type
_entity_poly.pdbx_seq_one_letter_code
_entity_poly.pdbx_strand_id
1 'polypeptide(L)' 'MPTARFCRLIGVPERTWRRHQARARQGAPTRGPWPRPARESVRETARRHALAHPAWGHRKV' A
#
# COMPACT_ATOMS: atom_id res chain seq x y z
N MET A 1 -15.47 27.13 -13.14
CA MET A 1 -14.68 27.64 -12.00
C MET A 1 -13.19 27.58 -12.35
N PRO A 2 -12.41 28.68 -12.23
CA PRO A 2 -10.96 28.66 -12.47
C PRO A 2 -10.22 27.70 -11.54
N THR A 3 -9.21 26.99 -12.04
CA THR A 3 -8.42 26.04 -11.23
C THR A 3 -7.74 26.72 -10.05
N ALA A 4 -7.24 27.94 -10.22
CA ALA A 4 -6.67 28.75 -9.14
C ALA A 4 -7.67 29.01 -7.99
N ARG A 5 -8.94 29.32 -8.33
CA ARG A 5 -10.01 29.53 -7.34
C ARG A 5 -10.37 28.24 -6.61
N PHE A 6 -10.45 27.12 -7.34
CA PHE A 6 -10.68 25.80 -6.77
C PHE A 6 -9.55 25.41 -5.79
N CYS A 7 -8.30 25.52 -6.21
CA CYS A 7 -7.13 25.18 -5.42
C CYS A 7 -7.05 25.99 -4.13
N ARG A 8 -7.37 27.30 -4.20
CA ARG A 8 -7.47 28.18 -3.03
C ARG A 8 -8.57 27.73 -2.07
N LEU A 9 -9.74 27.36 -2.60
CA LEU A 9 -10.89 26.93 -1.81
C LEU A 9 -10.64 25.61 -1.06
N ILE A 10 -9.92 24.67 -1.67
CA ILE A 10 -9.61 23.37 -1.05
C ILE A 10 -8.26 23.35 -0.30
N GLY A 11 -7.53 24.48 -0.26
CA GLY A 11 -6.25 24.58 0.45
C GLY A 11 -5.09 23.79 -0.17
N VAL A 12 -5.12 23.54 -1.49
CA VAL A 12 -4.07 22.76 -2.18
C VAL A 12 -3.29 23.67 -3.15
N PRO A 13 -1.94 23.55 -3.23
CA PRO A 13 -1.16 24.28 -4.23
C PRO A 13 -1.55 23.90 -5.66
N GLU A 14 -1.69 24.89 -6.56
CA GLU A 14 -2.08 24.64 -7.95
C GLU A 14 -1.12 23.68 -8.67
N ARG A 15 0.19 23.77 -8.41
CA ARG A 15 1.19 22.82 -8.94
C ARG A 15 0.86 21.37 -8.59
N THR A 16 0.48 21.10 -7.34
CA THR A 16 0.13 19.76 -6.87
C THR A 16 -1.12 19.26 -7.57
N TRP A 17 -2.11 20.12 -7.72
CA TRP A 17 -3.36 19.81 -8.40
C TRP A 17 -3.15 19.52 -9.90
N ARG A 18 -2.33 20.31 -10.59
CA ARG A 18 -1.98 20.07 -12.01
C ARG A 18 -1.27 18.73 -12.20
N ARG A 19 -0.34 18.37 -11.31
CA ARG A 19 0.31 17.06 -11.29
C ARG A 19 -0.70 15.93 -11.09
N HIS A 20 -1.65 16.10 -10.18
CA HIS A 20 -2.72 15.13 -9.95
C HIS A 20 -3.62 14.98 -11.18
N GLN A 21 -4.05 16.07 -11.80
CA GLN A 21 -4.83 16.04 -13.05
C GLN A 21 -4.10 15.35 -14.19
N ALA A 22 -2.80 15.62 -14.38
CA ALA A 22 -2.00 14.98 -15.43
C ALA A 22 -1.94 13.47 -15.23
N ARG A 23 -1.67 13.01 -13.99
CA ARG A 23 -1.67 11.58 -13.64
C ARG A 23 -3.02 10.91 -13.85
N ALA A 24 -4.11 11.58 -13.45
CA ALA A 24 -5.46 11.06 -13.65
C ALA A 24 -5.81 10.90 -15.14
N ARG A 25 -5.44 11.87 -15.98
CA ARG A 25 -5.66 11.79 -17.44
C ARG A 25 -4.85 10.70 -18.12
N GLN A 26 -3.66 10.40 -17.61
CA GLN A 26 -2.81 9.32 -18.11
C GLN A 26 -3.25 7.93 -17.62
N GLY A 27 -4.32 7.83 -16.83
CA GLY A 27 -4.76 6.57 -16.23
C GLY A 27 -3.74 5.99 -15.25
N ALA A 28 -2.95 6.85 -14.59
CA ALA A 28 -1.90 6.39 -13.69
C ALA A 28 -2.51 5.48 -12.59
N PRO A 29 -1.89 4.33 -12.31
CA PRO A 29 -2.42 3.40 -11.33
C PRO A 29 -2.52 4.08 -9.96
N THR A 30 -3.63 3.83 -9.28
CA THR A 30 -3.76 4.13 -7.85
C THR A 30 -2.70 3.33 -7.08
N ARG A 31 -2.41 3.73 -5.84
CA ARG A 31 -1.52 2.93 -4.98
C ARG A 31 -2.00 1.48 -5.00
N GLY A 32 -1.06 0.57 -5.29
CA GLY A 32 -1.33 -0.85 -5.34
C GLY A 32 -1.78 -1.40 -3.98
N PRO A 33 -2.23 -2.66 -3.95
CA PRO A 33 -2.59 -3.31 -2.70
C PRO A 33 -1.41 -3.28 -1.72
N TRP A 34 -1.72 -3.26 -0.43
CA TRP A 34 -0.70 -3.42 0.61
C TRP A 34 0.11 -4.71 0.37
N PRO A 35 1.41 -4.71 0.71
CA PRO A 35 2.25 -5.87 0.52
C PRO A 35 1.66 -7.06 1.29
N ARG A 36 1.63 -8.22 0.62
CA ARG A 36 1.20 -9.47 1.24
C ARG A 36 2.30 -9.99 2.17
N PRO A 37 1.98 -10.67 3.27
CA PRO A 37 2.98 -11.36 4.09
C PRO A 37 3.87 -12.26 3.23
N ALA A 38 5.16 -12.29 3.52
CA ALA A 38 6.15 -13.03 2.74
C ALA A 38 6.12 -14.55 3.06
N ARG A 39 4.98 -15.19 2.75
CA ARG A 39 4.67 -16.59 3.11
C ARG A 39 5.74 -17.56 2.64
N GLU A 40 6.25 -17.40 1.43
CA GLU A 40 7.26 -18.31 0.88
C GLU A 40 8.58 -18.19 1.66
N SER A 41 9.03 -16.97 1.92
CA SER A 41 10.30 -16.74 2.64
C SER A 41 10.27 -17.21 4.09
N VAL A 42 9.11 -17.15 4.75
CA VAL A 42 8.95 -17.54 6.17
C VAL A 42 8.64 -19.03 6.31
N ARG A 43 8.27 -19.71 5.22
CA ARG A 43 7.80 -21.11 5.24
C ARG A 43 8.76 -22.05 5.95
N GLU A 44 10.05 -21.96 5.64
CA GLU A 44 11.04 -22.86 6.21
C GLU A 44 11.27 -22.61 7.71
N THR A 45 11.29 -21.34 8.13
CA THR A 45 11.40 -20.98 9.55
C THR A 45 10.15 -21.41 10.33
N ALA A 46 8.95 -21.20 9.77
CA ALA A 46 7.70 -21.66 10.38
C ALA A 46 7.69 -23.20 10.52
N ARG A 47 8.14 -23.93 9.50
CA ARG A 47 8.27 -25.40 9.54
C ARG A 47 9.25 -25.84 10.63
N ARG A 48 10.39 -25.18 10.75
CA ARG A 48 11.39 -25.47 11.80
C ARG A 48 10.79 -25.34 13.20
N HIS A 49 10.06 -24.25 13.48
CA HIS A 49 9.42 -24.06 14.78
C HIS A 49 8.29 -25.06 15.04
N ALA A 50 7.47 -25.37 14.01
CA ALA A 50 6.42 -26.37 14.13
C ALA A 50 6.97 -27.77 14.48
N LEU A 51 8.07 -28.17 13.85
CA LEU A 51 8.72 -29.47 14.11
C LEU A 51 9.44 -29.50 15.46
N ALA A 52 10.08 -28.40 15.87
CA ALA A 52 10.74 -28.31 17.17
C ALA A 52 9.75 -28.27 18.34
N HIS A 53 8.53 -27.77 18.11
CA HIS A 53 7.53 -27.56 19.15
C HIS A 53 6.14 -28.08 18.71
N PRO A 54 5.93 -29.40 18.68
CA PRO A 54 4.69 -29.99 18.17
C PRO A 54 3.43 -29.64 18.99
N ALA A 55 3.59 -29.25 20.26
CA ALA A 55 2.48 -28.80 21.10
C ALA A 55 2.07 -27.33 20.81
N TRP A 56 2.85 -26.58 20.02
CA TRP A 56 2.51 -25.21 19.67
C TRP A 56 1.48 -25.18 18.53
N GLY A 57 0.33 -24.55 18.78
CA GLY A 57 -0.67 -24.33 17.74
C GLY A 57 -0.30 -23.20 16.77
N HIS A 58 -1.10 -23.05 15.71
CA HIS A 58 -0.89 -22.07 14.61
C HIS A 58 -0.76 -20.60 15.01
N ARG A 59 -1.17 -20.23 16.24
CA ARG A 59 -1.07 -18.85 16.72
C ARG A 59 0.34 -18.49 17.18
N LYS A 60 1.17 -19.49 17.50
CA LYS A 60 2.52 -19.31 18.05
C LYS A 60 3.60 -19.63 17.02
N VAL A 61 3.35 -20.60 16.14
CA VAL A 61 4.16 -20.88 14.95
C VAL A 61 4.01 -19.73 13.95
#